data_AF-A0A4R2IQ24-F1
#
_entry.id   AF-A0A4R2IQ24-F1
#
_cell.length_a   1.000
_cell.length_b   1.000
_cell.length_c   1.000
_cell.angle_alpha   90.00
_cell.angle_beta   90.00
_cell.angle_gamma   90.00
#
_symmetry.space_group_name_H-M   'P 1'
#
loop_
_entity.id
_entity.type
_entity.pdbx_description
1 polymer ?
#
loop_
_entity_poly.entity_id
_entity_poly.type
_entity_poly.pdbx_seq_one_letter_code
_entity_poly.pdbx_strand_id
1 'polypeptide(L)'
;MGLDRSEVAKLLGLAASLDQRTVGVADVFAWQAALEGVTFGECEAAIIAHAKAAREPVRPADILVAVRDHRRRRAERTAIPHRPTDRATAAAAAKHGMADVYAEMGWTYNAQRAAAMTVPCPLVGCWAPVGRPCRKYGNRYQDMHHERHTKAATKGVRR
;
A
#
# COMPACT_ATOMS: atom_id res chain seq x y z
N MET A 1 23.54 0.58 0.89
CA MET A 1 24.13 1.17 2.11
C MET A 1 24.21 0.03 3.11
N GLY A 2 25.42 -0.36 3.53
CA GLY A 2 25.61 -1.40 4.54
C GLY A 2 25.45 -0.84 5.95
N LEU A 3 25.35 -1.73 6.92
CA LEU A 3 25.26 -1.39 8.34
C LEU A 3 26.54 -0.70 8.85
N ASP A 4 26.37 0.38 9.60
CA ASP A 4 27.48 0.99 10.34
C ASP A 4 27.76 0.27 11.68
N ARG A 5 28.89 0.58 12.33
CA ARG A 5 29.28 -0.08 13.59
C ARG A 5 28.30 0.20 14.74
N SER A 6 27.70 1.39 14.77
CA SER A 6 26.71 1.76 15.79
C SER A 6 25.42 0.96 15.62
N GLU A 7 24.96 0.79 14.38
CA GLU A 7 23.81 -0.04 14.04
C GLU A 7 24.05 -1.51 14.39
N VAL A 8 25.23 -2.05 14.07
CA VAL A 8 25.60 -3.43 14.47
C VAL A 8 25.62 -3.58 15.99
N ALA A 9 26.18 -2.61 16.73
CA ALA A 9 26.18 -2.63 18.18
C ALA A 9 24.74 -2.61 18.76
N LYS A 10 23.82 -1.85 18.16
CA LYS A 10 22.40 -1.85 18.54
C LYS A 10 21.75 -3.22 18.30
N LEU A 11 22.02 -3.86 17.15
CA LEU A 11 21.51 -5.21 16.84
C LEU A 11 22.03 -6.25 17.83
N LEU A 12 23.31 -6.19 18.18
CA LEU A 12 23.91 -7.08 19.18
C LEU A 12 23.34 -6.83 20.58
N GLY A 13 23.11 -5.57 20.96
CA GLY A 13 22.42 -5.23 22.21
C GLY A 13 21.00 -5.79 22.28
N LEU A 14 20.26 -5.70 21.16
CA LEU A 14 18.95 -6.33 21.04
C LEU A 14 19.03 -7.85 21.19
N ALA A 15 19.95 -8.52 20.48
CA ALA A 15 20.14 -9.97 20.59
C ALA A 15 20.51 -10.39 22.02
N ALA A 16 21.43 -9.68 22.66
CA ALA A 16 21.85 -9.93 24.04
C ALA A 16 20.74 -9.75 25.06
N SER A 17 19.81 -8.81 24.83
CA SER A 17 18.63 -8.66 25.69
C SER A 17 17.68 -9.87 25.64
N LEU A 18 17.74 -10.65 24.56
CA LEU A 18 16.85 -11.79 24.31
C LEU A 18 17.46 -13.11 24.79
N ASP A 19 18.77 -13.31 24.62
CA ASP A 19 19.44 -14.59 24.89
C ASP A 19 20.56 -14.52 25.94
N GLN A 20 20.74 -13.36 26.59
CA GLN A 20 21.73 -13.14 27.65
C GLN A 20 23.18 -13.39 27.22
N ARG A 21 23.51 -13.30 25.93
CA ARG A 21 24.92 -13.37 25.48
C ARG A 21 25.74 -12.17 25.96
N THR A 22 27.04 -12.39 26.14
CA THR A 22 28.02 -11.31 26.27
C THR A 22 28.41 -10.82 24.88
N VAL A 23 28.54 -9.50 24.71
CA VAL A 23 28.90 -8.87 23.43
C VAL A 23 30.23 -8.15 23.58
N GLY A 24 31.20 -8.55 22.77
CA GLY A 24 32.51 -7.92 22.67
C GLY A 24 32.70 -7.14 21.37
N VAL A 25 33.81 -6.40 21.31
CA VAL A 25 34.21 -5.65 20.11
C VAL A 25 34.44 -6.58 18.91
N ALA A 26 34.96 -7.79 19.16
CA ALA A 26 35.16 -8.81 18.13
C ALA A 26 33.83 -9.23 17.48
N ASP A 27 32.75 -9.33 18.26
CA ASP A 27 31.42 -9.70 17.75
C ASP A 27 30.86 -8.63 16.82
N VAL A 28 31.09 -7.34 17.14
CA VAL A 28 30.69 -6.22 16.28
C VAL A 28 31.34 -6.32 14.91
N PHE A 29 32.65 -6.59 14.86
CA PHE A 29 33.35 -6.75 13.57
C PHE A 29 32.89 -7.99 12.81
N ALA A 30 32.70 -9.12 13.49
CA ALA A 30 32.22 -10.35 12.88
C ALA A 30 30.81 -10.18 12.30
N TRP A 31 29.90 -9.55 13.03
CA TRP A 31 28.54 -9.27 12.57
C TRP A 31 28.50 -8.23 11.44
N GLN A 32 29.35 -7.20 11.50
CA GLN A 32 29.43 -6.21 10.44
C GLN A 32 29.84 -6.84 9.11
N ALA A 33 30.85 -7.73 9.14
CA ALA A 33 31.29 -8.45 7.96
C ALA A 33 30.23 -9.43 7.45
N ALA A 34 29.54 -10.14 8.36
CA ALA A 34 28.53 -11.12 7.99
C ALA A 34 27.24 -10.50 7.43
N LEU A 35 26.85 -9.30 7.88
CA LEU A 35 25.61 -8.63 7.52
C LEU A 35 25.80 -7.56 6.42
N GLU A 36 26.76 -7.77 5.52
CA GLU A 36 26.94 -6.88 4.38
C GLU A 36 25.73 -6.94 3.42
N GLY A 37 25.25 -5.77 2.97
CA GLY A 37 24.16 -5.67 1.99
C GLY A 37 22.74 -5.82 2.54
N VAL A 38 22.58 -5.90 3.86
CA VAL A 38 21.28 -5.84 4.56
C VAL A 38 21.16 -4.54 5.36
N THR A 39 19.92 -4.08 5.55
CA THR A 39 19.64 -2.84 6.29
C THR A 39 19.34 -3.13 7.76
N PHE A 40 19.54 -2.14 8.64
CA PHE A 40 19.19 -2.24 10.07
C PHE A 40 17.77 -2.73 10.32
N GLY A 41 16.78 -2.14 9.63
CA GLY A 41 15.37 -2.53 9.82
C GLY A 41 15.06 -3.97 9.38
N GLU A 42 15.76 -4.49 8.36
CA GLU A 42 15.62 -5.89 7.94
C GLU A 42 16.21 -6.84 8.99
N CYS A 43 17.37 -6.51 9.57
CA CYS A 43 17.99 -7.30 10.63
C CYS A 43 17.18 -7.28 11.92
N GLU A 44 16.70 -6.12 12.34
CA GLU A 44 15.86 -5.97 13.53
C GLU A 44 14.59 -6.81 13.44
N ALA A 45 13.87 -6.73 12.30
CA ALA A 45 12.67 -7.52 12.08
C ALA A 45 12.96 -9.04 12.10
N ALA A 46 14.10 -9.45 11.52
CA ALA A 46 14.53 -10.85 11.53
C ALA A 46 14.83 -11.37 12.94
N ILE A 47 15.53 -10.58 13.78
CA ILE A 47 15.82 -10.95 15.17
C ILE A 47 14.53 -11.11 15.97
N ILE A 48 13.60 -10.15 15.85
CA ILE A 48 12.30 -10.20 16.56
C ILE A 48 11.48 -11.41 16.10
N ALA A 49 11.49 -11.72 14.81
CA ALA A 49 10.78 -12.88 14.28
C ALA A 49 11.41 -14.20 14.77
N HIS A 50 12.74 -14.30 14.79
CA HIS A 50 13.46 -15.47 15.29
C HIS A 50 13.16 -15.73 16.76
N ALA A 51 13.21 -14.70 17.60
CA ALA A 51 12.94 -14.81 19.03
C ALA A 51 11.52 -15.30 19.35
N LYS A 52 10.56 -15.10 18.44
CA LYS A 52 9.19 -15.64 18.58
C LYS A 52 9.09 -17.11 18.17
N ALA A 53 9.94 -17.55 17.24
CA ALA A 53 9.84 -18.87 16.63
C ALA A 53 10.74 -19.91 17.31
N ALA A 54 11.93 -19.50 17.75
CA ALA A 54 12.96 -20.38 18.29
C ALA A 54 13.45 -19.88 19.65
N ARG A 55 13.91 -20.81 20.48
CA ARG A 55 14.54 -20.51 21.78
C ARG A 55 16.07 -20.41 21.69
N GLU A 56 16.64 -20.68 20.53
CA GLU A 56 18.08 -20.69 20.33
C GLU A 56 18.63 -19.29 20.05
N PRO A 57 19.87 -18.97 20.51
CA PRO A 57 20.51 -17.70 20.24
C PRO A 57 20.63 -17.43 18.73
N VAL A 58 20.20 -16.25 18.30
CA VAL A 58 20.21 -15.87 16.87
C VAL A 58 21.65 -15.71 16.34
N ARG A 59 21.95 -16.29 15.19
CA ARG A 59 23.25 -16.14 14.51
C ARG A 59 23.10 -15.22 13.29
N PRO A 60 24.17 -14.58 12.81
CA PRO A 60 24.11 -13.77 11.57
C PRO A 60 23.57 -14.53 10.36
N ALA A 61 23.87 -15.83 10.25
CA ALA A 61 23.37 -16.69 9.18
C ALA A 61 21.84 -16.80 9.19
N ASP A 62 21.23 -16.92 10.37
CA ASP A 62 19.77 -17.02 10.53
C ASP A 62 19.09 -15.72 10.07
N ILE A 63 19.70 -14.57 10.41
CA ILE A 63 19.25 -13.25 9.97
C ILE A 63 19.27 -13.15 8.44
N LEU A 64 20.37 -13.57 7.79
CA LEU A 64 20.48 -13.52 6.33
C LEU A 64 19.43 -14.39 5.64
N VAL A 65 19.18 -15.60 6.17
CA VAL A 65 18.12 -16.49 5.66
C VAL A 65 16.76 -15.83 5.79
N ALA A 66 16.43 -15.27 6.97
CA ALA A 66 15.17 -14.59 7.22
C ALA A 66 14.97 -13.36 6.31
N VAL A 67 16.01 -12.55 6.10
CA VAL A 67 15.95 -11.38 5.22
C VAL A 67 15.76 -11.80 3.76
N ARG A 68 16.48 -12.83 3.30
CA ARG A 68 16.30 -13.38 1.94
C ARG A 68 14.88 -13.88 1.72
N ASP A 69 14.33 -14.60 2.69
CA ASP A 69 12.97 -15.11 2.64
C ASP A 69 11.93 -13.98 2.64
N HIS A 70 12.13 -12.95 3.47
CA HIS A 70 11.25 -11.78 3.48
C HIS A 70 11.29 -11.01 2.16
N ARG A 71 12.48 -10.79 1.59
CA ARG A 71 12.65 -10.18 0.27
C ARG A 71 11.99 -11.01 -0.82
N ARG A 72 12.13 -12.35 -0.79
CA ARG A 72 11.45 -13.27 -1.73
C ARG A 72 9.94 -13.12 -1.63
N ARG A 73 9.36 -13.23 -0.43
CA ARG A 73 7.91 -13.07 -0.22
C ARG A 73 7.40 -11.70 -0.64
N ARG A 74 8.17 -10.64 -0.38
CA ARG A 74 7.83 -9.29 -0.85
C ARG A 74 7.82 -9.24 -2.37
N ALA A 75 8.84 -9.79 -3.02
CA ALA A 75 8.93 -9.85 -4.47
C ALA A 75 7.76 -10.64 -5.06
N GLU A 76 7.40 -11.80 -4.50
CA GLU A 76 6.23 -12.59 -4.89
C GLU A 76 4.92 -11.82 -4.73
N ARG A 77 4.75 -11.08 -3.62
CA ARG A 77 3.55 -10.26 -3.40
C ARG A 77 3.47 -9.06 -4.36
N THR A 78 4.61 -8.46 -4.69
CA THR A 78 4.66 -7.31 -5.62
C THR A 78 4.75 -7.73 -7.07
N ALA A 79 5.08 -9.00 -7.34
CA ALA A 79 4.96 -9.59 -8.65
C ALA A 79 3.46 -9.65 -8.96
N ILE A 80 2.95 -8.53 -9.46
CA ILE A 80 1.72 -8.53 -10.23
C ILE A 80 2.01 -9.56 -11.32
N PRO A 81 1.33 -10.72 -11.34
CA PRO A 81 1.52 -11.66 -12.41
C PRO A 81 1.31 -10.84 -13.67
N HIS A 82 2.33 -10.80 -14.53
CA HIS A 82 2.19 -10.20 -15.84
C HIS A 82 1.11 -11.04 -16.49
N ARG A 83 -0.15 -10.60 -16.40
CA ARG A 83 -1.24 -11.26 -17.09
C ARG A 83 -0.76 -11.24 -18.53
N PRO A 84 -0.60 -12.40 -19.20
CA PRO A 84 -0.48 -12.39 -20.64
C PRO A 84 -1.78 -11.70 -21.07
N THR A 85 -1.70 -10.42 -21.39
CA THR A 85 -2.77 -9.76 -22.12
C THR A 85 -2.66 -10.42 -23.47
N ASP A 86 -3.34 -11.55 -23.64
CA ASP A 86 -3.77 -11.92 -24.97
C ASP A 86 -4.43 -10.66 -25.51
N ARG A 87 -3.78 -10.07 -26.51
CA ARG A 87 -4.16 -8.79 -27.07
C ARG A 87 -5.60 -8.89 -27.59
N ALA A 88 -6.03 -10.09 -28.00
CA ALA A 88 -7.40 -10.37 -28.36
C ALA A 88 -8.34 -10.32 -27.13
N THR A 89 -8.03 -11.00 -26.02
CA THR A 89 -8.80 -10.90 -24.77
C THR A 89 -8.86 -9.46 -24.23
N ALA A 90 -7.75 -8.72 -24.27
CA ALA A 90 -7.72 -7.31 -23.86
C ALA A 90 -8.55 -6.41 -24.80
N ALA A 91 -8.49 -6.65 -26.11
CA ALA A 91 -9.32 -5.95 -27.09
C ALA A 91 -10.81 -6.31 -26.96
N ALA A 92 -11.15 -7.56 -26.66
CA ALA A 92 -12.51 -8.00 -26.39
C ALA A 92 -13.06 -7.36 -25.11
N ALA A 93 -12.27 -7.32 -24.03
CA ALA A 93 -12.61 -6.61 -22.80
C ALA A 93 -12.75 -5.08 -23.04
N ALA A 94 -11.93 -4.48 -23.89
CA ALA A 94 -12.06 -3.07 -24.25
C ALA A 94 -13.31 -2.76 -25.09
N LYS A 95 -13.80 -3.74 -25.87
CA LYS A 95 -15.08 -3.67 -26.58
C LYS A 95 -16.27 -3.84 -25.65
N HIS A 96 -16.09 -4.60 -24.56
CA HIS A 96 -17.05 -4.71 -23.47
C HIS A 96 -17.10 -3.35 -22.75
N GLY A 97 -18.00 -2.48 -23.21
CA GLY A 97 -18.07 -1.12 -22.71
C GLY A 97 -18.36 -1.12 -21.21
N MET A 98 -17.90 -0.09 -20.49
CA MET A 98 -18.22 0.02 -19.07
C MET A 98 -19.74 0.01 -18.80
N ALA A 99 -20.56 0.43 -19.77
CA ALA A 99 -22.01 0.35 -19.69
C ALA A 99 -22.52 -1.10 -19.61
N ASP A 100 -21.95 -2.02 -20.38
CA ASP A 100 -22.36 -3.42 -20.41
C ASP A 100 -21.97 -4.13 -19.11
N VAL A 101 -20.79 -3.82 -18.56
CA VAL A 101 -20.35 -4.32 -17.25
C VAL A 101 -21.30 -3.87 -16.14
N TYR A 102 -21.77 -2.62 -16.19
CA TYR A 102 -22.74 -2.11 -15.23
C TYR A 102 -24.10 -2.82 -15.35
N ALA A 103 -24.55 -3.07 -16.58
CA ALA A 103 -25.80 -3.79 -16.83
C ALA A 103 -25.72 -5.24 -16.32
N GLU A 104 -24.64 -5.96 -16.63
CA GLU A 104 -24.43 -7.36 -16.22
C GLU A 104 -24.35 -7.52 -14.70
N MET A 105 -23.60 -6.64 -14.03
CA MET A 105 -23.44 -6.68 -12.57
C MET A 105 -24.71 -6.21 -11.83
N GLY A 106 -25.76 -5.79 -12.53
CA GLY A 106 -26.93 -5.14 -11.94
C GLY A 106 -26.59 -3.83 -11.22
N TRP A 107 -25.43 -3.26 -11.52
CA TRP A 107 -24.97 -2.02 -10.92
C TRP A 107 -25.67 -0.85 -11.60
N THR A 108 -26.60 -0.24 -10.89
CA THR A 108 -27.14 1.04 -11.34
C THR A 108 -26.10 2.13 -11.07
N TYR A 109 -25.84 2.96 -12.08
CA TYR A 109 -25.06 4.18 -11.88
C TYR A 109 -25.70 4.93 -10.72
N ASN A 110 -24.95 5.20 -9.64
CA ASN A 110 -25.50 5.65 -8.36
C ASN A 110 -26.63 6.65 -8.60
N ALA A 111 -27.87 6.24 -8.34
CA ALA A 111 -29.06 7.04 -8.66
C ALA A 111 -29.00 8.42 -7.99
N GLN A 112 -28.34 8.51 -6.83
CA GLN A 112 -28.09 9.78 -6.14
C GLN A 112 -27.12 10.67 -6.93
N ARG A 113 -26.12 10.10 -7.60
CA ARG A 113 -25.22 10.84 -8.49
C ARG A 113 -25.94 11.32 -9.75
N ALA A 114 -26.79 10.49 -10.34
CA ALA A 114 -27.62 10.88 -11.48
C ALA A 114 -28.58 12.03 -11.09
N ALA A 115 -29.28 11.91 -9.96
CA ALA A 115 -30.15 12.95 -9.41
C ALA A 115 -29.37 14.22 -9.01
N ALA A 116 -28.17 14.08 -8.47
CA ALA A 116 -27.33 15.23 -8.12
C ALA A 116 -26.85 16.05 -9.33
N MET A 117 -26.83 15.46 -10.53
CA MET A 117 -26.48 16.16 -11.77
C MET A 117 -27.67 16.92 -12.37
N THR A 118 -28.91 16.68 -11.95
CA THR A 118 -30.09 17.39 -12.48
C THR A 118 -30.40 18.70 -11.74
N VAL A 119 -29.75 18.94 -10.60
CA VAL A 119 -29.93 20.15 -9.79
C VAL A 119 -28.78 21.13 -10.05
N PRO A 120 -29.04 22.45 -10.20
CA PRO A 120 -27.98 23.46 -10.29
C PRO A 120 -27.03 23.38 -9.09
N CYS A 121 -25.74 23.65 -9.31
CA CYS A 121 -24.77 23.63 -8.23
C CYS A 121 -25.09 24.77 -7.23
N PRO A 122 -25.27 24.46 -5.93
CA PRO A 122 -25.59 25.48 -4.92
C PRO A 122 -24.39 26.36 -4.55
N LEU A 123 -23.20 26.08 -5.08
CA LEU A 123 -22.01 26.88 -4.83
C LEU A 123 -22.09 28.18 -5.64
N VAL A 124 -22.13 29.31 -4.94
CA VAL A 124 -22.10 30.64 -5.54
C VAL A 124 -20.82 30.78 -6.37
N GLY A 125 -20.97 31.08 -7.65
CA GLY A 125 -19.85 31.19 -8.59
C GLY A 125 -19.38 29.86 -9.19
N CYS A 126 -20.16 28.77 -9.09
CA CYS A 126 -19.95 27.57 -9.91
C CYS A 126 -20.65 27.70 -11.26
N TRP A 127 -19.91 27.47 -12.35
CA TRP A 127 -20.39 27.63 -13.73
C TRP A 127 -20.57 26.28 -14.44
N ALA A 128 -20.60 25.17 -13.69
CA ALA A 128 -20.84 23.86 -14.27
C ALA A 128 -22.31 23.76 -14.75
N PRO A 129 -22.55 23.43 -16.04
CA PRO A 129 -23.91 23.27 -16.53
C PRO A 129 -24.59 22.05 -15.91
N VAL A 130 -25.90 22.15 -15.71
CA VAL A 130 -26.75 21.03 -15.27
C VAL A 130 -26.56 19.85 -16.22
N GLY A 131 -26.48 18.64 -15.67
CA GLY A 131 -26.26 17.39 -16.41
C GLY A 131 -24.80 17.07 -16.70
N ARG A 132 -23.84 17.94 -16.35
CA ARG A 132 -22.41 17.64 -16.50
C ARG A 132 -21.71 17.55 -15.14
N PRO A 133 -20.76 16.62 -14.97
CA PRO A 133 -19.92 16.62 -13.78
C PRO A 133 -19.10 17.91 -13.75
N CYS A 134 -18.83 18.44 -12.54
CA CYS A 134 -17.86 19.51 -12.39
C CYS A 134 -16.52 19.04 -12.98
N ARG A 135 -16.04 19.74 -14.02
CA ARG A 135 -14.74 19.44 -14.62
C ARG A 135 -13.70 20.26 -13.86
N LYS A 136 -12.70 19.58 -13.30
CA LYS A 136 -11.52 20.23 -12.71
C LYS A 136 -10.80 21.02 -13.82
N TYR A 137 -11.00 22.33 -13.88
CA TYR A 137 -10.19 23.21 -14.74
C TYR A 137 -8.90 23.58 -13.98
N GLY A 138 -7.85 22.78 -14.19
CA GLY A 138 -6.49 23.09 -13.71
C GLY A 138 -6.13 22.62 -12.29
N ASN A 139 -4.96 23.09 -11.82
CA ASN A 139 -4.25 22.61 -10.62
C ASN A 139 -4.62 23.31 -9.31
N ARG A 140 -5.67 24.15 -9.30
CA ARG A 140 -6.17 24.74 -8.04
C ARG A 140 -7.15 23.78 -7.38
N TYR A 141 -6.84 23.40 -6.15
CA TYR A 141 -7.64 22.55 -5.29
C TYR A 141 -9.12 22.97 -5.29
N GLN A 142 -9.99 22.07 -5.73
CA GLN A 142 -11.36 21.98 -5.25
C GLN A 142 -11.48 20.65 -4.51
N ASP A 143 -10.76 20.52 -3.40
CA ASP A 143 -10.99 19.47 -2.40
C ASP A 143 -12.27 19.77 -1.60
N MET A 144 -13.37 19.98 -2.32
CA MET A 144 -14.68 19.85 -1.75
C MET A 144 -15.39 18.76 -2.53
N HIS A 145 -15.13 17.52 -2.13
CA HIS A 145 -16.13 16.46 -2.29
C HIS A 145 -17.42 16.99 -1.67
N HIS A 146 -18.34 17.48 -2.51
CA HIS A 146 -19.53 18.18 -2.04
C HIS A 146 -20.55 17.18 -1.49
N GLU A 147 -20.38 16.76 -0.24
CA GLU A 147 -21.32 15.96 0.53
C GLU A 147 -22.75 16.57 0.57
N ARG A 148 -22.86 17.87 0.26
CA ARG A 148 -24.15 18.58 0.14
C ARG A 148 -25.01 18.11 -1.05
N HIS A 149 -24.44 17.49 -2.10
CA HIS A 149 -25.21 17.01 -3.26
C HIS A 149 -26.13 15.83 -2.93
N THR A 150 -25.70 14.90 -2.08
CA THR A 150 -26.52 13.74 -1.69
C THR A 150 -27.62 14.14 -0.71
N LYS A 151 -27.33 15.07 0.22
CA LYS A 151 -28.30 15.56 1.23
C LYS A 151 -29.38 16.47 0.65
N ALA A 152 -29.09 17.28 -0.37
CA ALA A 152 -30.08 18.14 -1.02
C ALA A 152 -31.04 17.34 -1.93
N ALA A 153 -30.52 16.37 -2.68
CA ALA A 153 -31.35 15.50 -3.54
C ALA A 153 -32.29 14.58 -2.73
N THR A 154 -31.89 14.14 -1.54
CA THR A 154 -32.70 13.25 -0.68
C THR A 154 -33.79 13.99 0.11
N LYS A 155 -33.68 15.30 0.34
CA LYS A 155 -34.71 16.09 1.04
C LYS A 155 -35.96 16.37 0.19
N GLY A 156 -35.91 16.23 -1.14
CA GLY A 156 -37.04 16.47 -2.04
C GLY A 156 -37.94 15.26 -2.31
N VAL A 157 -37.55 14.05 -1.89
CA VAL A 157 -38.23 12.78 -2.25
C VAL A 157 -39.21 12.29 -1.17
N ARG A 158 -39.31 12.97 -0.02
CA ARG A 158 -40.36 12.69 0.98
C ARG A 158 -41.59 13.57 0.72
N ARG A 159 -42.54 13.06 -0.07
CA ARG A 159 -43.95 13.45 -0.05
C ARG A 159 -44.80 12.20 -0.11
#